data_AF-G1UUK2-F1
#
_entry.id   AF-G1UUK2-F1
#
_cell.length_a   1.000
_cell.length_b   1.000
_cell.length_c   1.000
_cell.angle_alpha   90.00
_cell.angle_beta   90.00
_cell.angle_gamma   90.00
#
_symmetry.space_group_name_H-M   'P 1'
#
loop_
_entity.id
_entity.type
_entity.pdbx_description
1 polymer ?
#
loop_
_entity_poly.entity_id
_entity_poly.type
_entity_poly.pdbx_seq_one_letter_code
_entity_poly.pdbx_strand_id
1 'polypeptide(L)'
;MSALFSIPTTPLIAQLKRQEGFRAVPYLCTARACTIGYGTNLQAHPQYIPYPDLECAARSGRLKGLLLRNALRARGMRWNEEEAATALHEEVNACKRQLAARCPEFVRLAEIGEVPRAEVLLNMAFNMGVDGLLRFKNTLAMLRAAISDAVAIRNAADAANGCREDHASYARVADGMLNSLWANQVGRRADELARQMRTGAYL
;
A
#
# COMPACT_ATOMS: atom_id res chain seq x y z
N MET A 1 8.28 21.23 -7.96
CA MET A 1 8.78 20.07 -7.18
C MET A 1 7.70 19.00 -7.21
N SER A 2 8.01 17.77 -7.63
CA SER A 2 6.98 16.71 -7.84
C SER A 2 6.29 16.36 -6.52
N ALA A 3 4.96 16.45 -6.46
CA ALA A 3 4.18 16.13 -5.27
C ALA A 3 4.33 14.66 -4.81
N LEU A 4 4.93 13.78 -5.63
CA LEU A 4 5.26 12.40 -5.25
C LEU A 4 6.35 12.28 -4.18
N PHE A 5 7.12 13.35 -3.91
CA PHE A 5 8.15 13.33 -2.87
C PHE A 5 7.58 13.27 -1.45
N SER A 6 6.36 13.75 -1.22
CA SER A 6 5.71 13.72 0.10
C SER A 6 5.06 12.38 0.44
N ILE A 7 4.97 11.46 -0.52
CA ILE A 7 4.39 10.11 -0.35
C ILE A 7 5.55 9.10 -0.26
N PRO A 8 5.55 8.11 0.66
CA PRO A 8 4.55 7.89 1.69
C PRO A 8 4.64 8.93 2.82
N THR A 9 3.49 9.36 3.33
CA THR A 9 3.36 10.24 4.47
C THR A 9 3.47 9.45 5.78
N THR A 10 3.78 10.14 6.89
CA THR A 10 3.79 9.52 8.22
C THR A 10 2.43 8.86 8.58
N PRO A 11 1.26 9.48 8.31
CA PRO A 11 -0.03 8.83 8.47
C PRO A 11 -0.17 7.51 7.70
N LEU A 12 0.27 7.43 6.43
CA LEU A 12 0.23 6.16 5.68
C LEU A 12 1.08 5.08 6.36
N ILE A 13 2.31 5.42 6.78
CA ILE A 13 3.19 4.45 7.44
C ILE A 13 2.57 3.96 8.75
N ALA A 14 1.98 4.85 9.55
CA ALA A 14 1.29 4.47 10.78
C ALA A 14 0.07 3.57 10.51
N GLN A 15 -0.72 3.88 9.49
CA GLN A 15 -1.86 3.08 9.07
C GLN A 15 -1.44 1.67 8.63
N LEU A 16 -0.39 1.55 7.81
CA LEU A 16 0.16 0.25 7.37
C LEU A 16 0.67 -0.57 8.55
N LYS A 17 1.45 0.03 9.46
CA LYS A 17 1.92 -0.67 10.67
C LYS A 17 0.77 -1.28 11.48
N ARG A 18 -0.32 -0.53 11.65
CA ARG A 18 -1.51 -0.97 12.38
C ARG A 18 -2.27 -2.08 11.66
N GLN A 19 -2.36 -2.01 10.33
CA GLN A 19 -3.07 -3.00 9.51
C GLN A 19 -2.30 -4.32 9.35
N GLU A 20 -0.96 -4.26 9.22
CA GLU A 20 -0.12 -5.45 9.07
C GLU A 20 0.21 -6.12 10.42
N GLY A 21 0.42 -5.31 11.46
CA GLY A 21 0.80 -5.77 12.79
C GLY A 21 2.27 -6.21 12.88
N PHE A 22 2.92 -5.91 14.01
CA PHE A 22 4.33 -6.23 14.22
C PHE A 22 4.54 -7.67 14.70
N ARG A 23 5.50 -8.37 14.08
CA ARG A 23 6.02 -9.66 14.57
C ARG A 23 7.54 -9.66 14.64
N ALA A 24 8.05 -9.67 15.87
CA ALA A 24 9.49 -9.64 16.14
C ALA A 24 10.26 -10.86 15.62
N VAL A 25 9.61 -12.02 15.43
CA VAL A 25 10.27 -13.26 15.01
C VAL A 25 9.67 -13.80 13.70
N PRO A 26 10.46 -14.52 12.87
CA PRO A 26 9.96 -15.11 11.63
C PRO A 26 8.72 -15.98 11.86
N TYR A 27 7.70 -15.86 11.01
CA TYR A 27 6.46 -16.63 11.07
C TYR A 27 6.04 -17.10 9.67
N LEU A 28 4.99 -17.91 9.59
CA LEU A 28 4.34 -18.24 8.31
C LEU A 28 3.12 -17.36 8.13
N CYS A 29 3.05 -16.63 7.01
CA CYS A 29 1.83 -15.93 6.62
C CYS A 29 0.78 -16.90 6.05
N THR A 30 -0.39 -16.39 5.68
CA THR A 30 -1.49 -17.17 5.07
C THR A 30 -1.06 -17.85 3.76
N ALA A 31 -0.15 -17.23 3.01
CA ALA A 31 0.46 -17.80 1.80
C ALA A 31 1.62 -18.78 2.08
N ARG A 32 1.86 -19.16 3.35
CA ARG A 32 2.93 -20.07 3.81
C ARG A 32 4.37 -19.60 3.50
N ALA A 33 4.56 -18.33 3.18
CA ALA A 33 5.88 -17.72 3.04
C ALA A 33 6.50 -17.43 4.41
N CYS A 34 7.83 -17.42 4.48
CA CYS A 34 8.55 -17.02 5.68
C CYS A 34 8.58 -15.49 5.79
N THR A 35 7.94 -14.94 6.82
CA THR A 35 7.68 -13.50 6.96
C THR A 35 8.15 -12.99 8.33
N ILE A 36 8.51 -11.71 8.46
CA ILE A 36 8.89 -11.05 9.73
C ILE A 36 8.42 -9.58 9.73
N GLY A 37 8.42 -8.92 10.89
CA GLY A 37 8.15 -7.48 11.00
C GLY A 37 6.70 -7.15 10.67
N TYR A 38 6.50 -6.15 9.80
CA TYR A 38 5.19 -5.70 9.29
C TYR A 38 4.82 -6.39 7.96
N GLY A 39 5.07 -7.69 7.84
CA GLY A 39 4.69 -8.46 6.64
C GLY A 39 5.80 -8.70 5.61
N THR A 40 7.06 -8.38 5.91
CA THR A 40 8.21 -8.58 5.01
C THR A 40 8.45 -10.05 4.69
N ASN A 41 8.27 -10.45 3.43
CA ASN A 41 8.55 -11.81 2.94
C ASN A 41 10.06 -12.01 2.71
N LEU A 42 10.71 -12.78 3.58
CA LEU A 42 12.16 -12.99 3.56
C LEU A 42 12.66 -13.80 2.35
N GLN A 43 11.77 -14.45 1.60
CA GLN A 43 12.17 -15.11 0.34
C GLN A 43 12.18 -14.12 -0.84
N ALA A 44 11.25 -13.17 -0.85
CA ALA A 44 11.22 -12.10 -1.84
C ALA A 44 12.27 -11.02 -1.53
N HIS A 45 12.63 -10.89 -0.25
CA HIS A 45 13.61 -9.93 0.25
C HIS A 45 14.74 -10.64 1.02
N PRO A 46 15.52 -11.51 0.36
CA PRO A 46 16.58 -12.27 1.03
C PRO A 46 17.68 -11.37 1.61
N GLN A 47 17.87 -10.15 1.11
CA GLN A 47 18.84 -9.18 1.62
C GLN A 47 18.64 -8.82 3.10
N TYR A 48 17.46 -9.08 3.66
CA TYR A 48 17.13 -8.86 5.07
C TYR A 48 17.56 -10.02 5.98
N ILE A 49 18.10 -11.11 5.42
CA ILE A 49 18.60 -12.25 6.18
C ILE A 49 20.07 -12.00 6.54
N PRO A 50 20.43 -11.87 7.83
CA PRO A 50 21.80 -11.51 8.25
C PRO A 50 22.78 -12.69 8.23
N TYR A 51 22.32 -13.89 7.86
CA TYR A 51 23.15 -15.10 7.83
C TYR A 51 23.45 -15.46 6.37
N PRO A 52 24.69 -15.27 5.89
CA PRO A 52 25.02 -15.44 4.47
C PRO A 52 24.64 -16.82 3.90
N ASP A 53 24.77 -17.89 4.70
CA ASP A 53 24.42 -19.25 4.30
C ASP A 53 22.91 -19.43 4.07
N LEU A 54 22.08 -18.81 4.91
CA LEU A 54 20.61 -18.86 4.82
C LEU A 54 20.07 -17.86 3.80
N GLU A 55 20.72 -16.71 3.66
CA GLU A 55 20.42 -15.69 2.67
C GLU A 55 20.60 -16.27 1.25
N CYS A 56 21.77 -16.85 0.98
CA CYS A 56 22.05 -17.56 -0.27
C CYS A 56 21.08 -18.74 -0.49
N ALA A 57 20.71 -19.48 0.56
CA ALA A 57 19.73 -20.56 0.48
C ALA A 57 18.32 -20.07 0.09
N ALA A 58 17.89 -18.95 0.66
CA ALA A 58 16.59 -18.35 0.36
C ALA A 58 16.56 -17.79 -1.07
N ARG A 59 17.61 -17.06 -1.45
CA ARG A 59 17.77 -16.46 -2.79
C ARG A 59 17.77 -17.51 -3.90
N SER A 60 18.44 -18.65 -3.68
CA SER A 60 18.46 -19.77 -4.62
C SER A 60 17.18 -20.61 -4.63
N GLY A 61 16.23 -20.33 -3.73
CA GLY A 61 15.00 -21.11 -3.56
C GLY A 61 15.18 -22.47 -2.86
N ARG A 62 16.41 -22.80 -2.44
CA ARG A 62 16.75 -24.03 -1.71
C ARG A 62 16.11 -24.08 -0.31
N LEU A 63 15.91 -22.93 0.33
CA LEU A 63 15.15 -22.81 1.58
C LEU A 63 13.96 -21.86 1.40
N LYS A 64 12.76 -22.31 1.79
CA LYS A 64 11.53 -21.53 1.70
C LYS A 64 10.53 -21.89 2.79
N GLY A 65 9.57 -20.99 3.01
CA GLY A 65 8.42 -21.20 3.89
C GLY A 65 8.83 -21.76 5.25
N LEU A 66 8.26 -22.91 5.61
CA LEU A 66 8.46 -23.57 6.90
C LEU A 66 9.94 -23.85 7.22
N LEU A 67 10.71 -24.31 6.24
CA LEU A 67 12.11 -24.70 6.42
C LEU A 67 12.99 -23.48 6.67
N LEU A 68 12.80 -22.42 5.88
CA LEU A 68 13.52 -21.16 6.07
C LEU A 68 13.19 -20.54 7.44
N ARG A 69 11.91 -20.50 7.80
CA ARG A 69 11.46 -20.01 9.12
C ARG A 69 12.14 -20.77 10.26
N ASN A 70 12.19 -22.10 10.19
CA ASN A 70 12.82 -22.93 11.22
C ASN A 70 14.31 -22.63 11.35
N ALA A 71 15.02 -22.57 10.23
CA ALA A 71 16.45 -22.26 10.21
C ALA A 71 16.76 -20.89 10.82
N LEU A 72 15.98 -19.86 10.46
CA LEU A 72 16.15 -18.51 11.00
C LEU A 72 15.83 -18.43 12.49
N ARG A 73 14.76 -19.12 12.95
CA ARG A 73 14.42 -19.20 14.38
C ARG A 73 15.49 -19.93 15.18
N ALA A 74 16.06 -21.01 14.64
CA ALA A 74 17.15 -21.74 15.30
C ALA A 74 18.42 -20.87 15.47
N ARG A 75 18.63 -19.90 14.58
CA ARG A 75 19.70 -18.89 14.69
C ARG A 75 19.34 -17.71 15.61
N GLY A 76 18.14 -17.69 16.18
CA GLY A 76 17.68 -16.62 17.05
C GLY A 76 17.29 -15.33 16.34
N MET A 77 17.01 -15.36 15.03
CA MET A 77 16.66 -14.17 14.26
C MET A 77 15.46 -13.44 14.88
N ARG A 78 15.62 -12.13 15.08
CA ARG A 78 14.60 -11.24 15.60
C ARG A 78 14.79 -9.85 15.02
N TRP A 79 13.69 -9.13 14.85
CA TRP A 79 13.69 -7.69 14.62
C TRP A 79 13.07 -6.95 15.79
N ASN A 80 13.55 -5.74 16.04
CA ASN A 80 12.83 -4.72 16.78
C ASN A 80 11.88 -3.94 15.83
N GLU A 81 11.09 -3.03 16.38
CA GLU A 81 10.14 -2.26 15.58
C GLU A 81 10.80 -1.26 14.61
N GLU A 82 12.01 -0.79 14.91
CA GLU A 82 12.76 0.15 14.07
C GLU A 82 13.31 -0.54 12.82
N GLU A 83 13.88 -1.73 12.97
CA GLU A 83 14.32 -2.58 11.86
C GLU A 83 13.14 -2.93 10.96
N ALA A 84 12.01 -3.35 11.55
CA ALA A 84 10.80 -3.65 10.81
C ALA A 84 10.20 -2.41 10.12
N ALA A 85 10.28 -1.24 10.75
CA ALA A 85 9.81 0.02 10.15
C ALA A 85 10.69 0.47 8.98
N THR A 86 12.00 0.26 9.08
CA THR A 86 12.96 0.53 7.99
C THR A 86 12.62 -0.33 6.78
N ALA A 87 12.47 -1.65 6.96
CA ALA A 87 12.09 -2.56 5.89
C ALA A 87 10.74 -2.19 5.27
N LEU A 88 9.72 -1.90 6.10
CA LEU A 88 8.41 -1.45 5.62
C LEU A 88 8.53 -0.19 4.75
N HIS A 89 9.32 0.80 5.19
CA HIS A 89 9.47 2.05 4.45
C HIS A 89 10.19 1.84 3.10
N GLU A 90 11.21 0.99 3.06
CA GLU A 90 11.89 0.61 1.82
C GLU A 90 10.95 -0.10 0.84
N GLU A 91 10.17 -1.07 1.33
CA GLU A 91 9.21 -1.85 0.54
C GLU A 91 8.06 -0.98 0.01
N VAL A 92 7.50 -0.10 0.85
CA VAL A 92 6.47 0.86 0.43
C VAL A 92 7.01 1.81 -0.63
N ASN A 93 8.26 2.29 -0.51
CA ASN A 93 8.87 3.11 -1.55
C ASN A 93 9.13 2.34 -2.84
N ALA A 94 9.50 1.06 -2.77
CA ALA A 94 9.61 0.20 -3.94
C ALA A 94 8.25 0.01 -4.64
N CYS A 95 7.20 -0.25 -3.85
CA CYS A 95 5.82 -0.34 -4.34
C CYS A 95 5.38 0.98 -4.99
N LYS A 96 5.65 2.13 -4.35
CA LYS A 96 5.37 3.47 -4.87
C LYS A 96 6.01 3.70 -6.23
N ARG A 97 7.28 3.33 -6.41
CA ARG A 97 7.97 3.48 -7.71
C ARG A 97 7.30 2.65 -8.80
N GLN A 98 6.94 1.40 -8.51
CA GLN A 98 6.23 0.54 -9.45
C GLN A 98 4.83 1.08 -9.79
N LEU A 99 4.10 1.57 -8.78
CA LEU A 99 2.77 2.13 -8.96
C LEU A 99 2.82 3.42 -9.78
N ALA A 100 3.73 4.34 -9.46
CA ALA A 100 3.92 5.59 -10.20
C ALA A 100 4.24 5.36 -11.68
N ALA A 101 5.01 4.31 -11.99
CA ALA A 101 5.34 3.98 -13.38
C ALA A 101 4.15 3.42 -14.18
N ARG A 102 3.07 2.95 -13.52
CA ARG A 102 2.04 2.13 -14.16
C ARG A 102 0.61 2.60 -13.94
N CYS A 103 0.37 3.49 -12.99
CA CYS A 103 -0.95 4.02 -12.64
C CYS A 103 -0.94 5.55 -12.74
N PRO A 104 -1.39 6.12 -13.87
CA PRO A 104 -1.49 7.56 -14.06
C PRO A 104 -2.37 8.24 -13.00
N GLU A 105 -3.42 7.57 -12.53
CA GLU A 105 -4.33 8.10 -11.51
C GLU A 105 -3.61 8.36 -10.19
N PHE A 106 -2.68 7.49 -9.78
CA PHE A 106 -1.86 7.68 -8.59
C PHE A 106 -0.99 8.93 -8.70
N VAL A 107 -0.29 9.08 -9.83
CA VAL A 107 0.55 10.26 -10.10
C VAL A 107 -0.31 11.52 -10.10
N ARG A 108 -1.46 11.47 -10.77
CA ARG A 108 -2.32 12.63 -10.92
C ARG A 108 -2.92 13.09 -9.60
N LEU A 109 -3.37 12.16 -8.74
CA LEU A 109 -3.85 12.50 -7.39
C LEU A 109 -2.78 13.21 -6.57
N ALA A 110 -1.53 12.72 -6.62
CA ALA A 110 -0.42 13.38 -5.94
C ALA A 110 -0.23 14.81 -6.49
N GLU A 111 -0.18 14.99 -7.81
CA GLU A 111 -0.01 16.30 -8.45
C GLU A 111 -1.07 17.33 -8.06
N ILE A 112 -2.34 16.91 -7.93
CA ILE A 112 -3.44 17.81 -7.58
C ILE A 112 -3.63 18.00 -6.07
N GLY A 113 -2.74 17.44 -5.26
CA GLY A 113 -2.75 17.57 -3.79
C GLY A 113 -3.74 16.65 -3.08
N GLU A 114 -4.29 15.65 -3.77
CA GLU A 114 -5.21 14.65 -3.20
C GLU A 114 -4.44 13.51 -2.53
N VAL A 115 -3.54 13.88 -1.61
CA VAL A 115 -2.55 12.97 -1.02
C VAL A 115 -3.20 11.76 -0.33
N PRO A 116 -4.21 11.90 0.56
CA PRO A 116 -4.82 10.73 1.19
C PRO A 116 -5.46 9.76 0.20
N ARG A 117 -5.96 10.24 -0.94
CA ARG A 117 -6.54 9.37 -1.99
C ARG A 117 -5.45 8.67 -2.80
N ALA A 118 -4.33 9.35 -3.07
CA ALA A 118 -3.16 8.70 -3.68
C ALA A 118 -2.64 7.57 -2.77
N GLU A 119 -2.63 7.80 -1.46
CA GLU A 119 -2.14 6.84 -0.48
C GLU A 119 -3.08 5.65 -0.27
N VAL A 120 -4.39 5.80 -0.56
CA VAL A 120 -5.30 4.66 -0.68
C VAL A 120 -4.83 3.70 -1.77
N LEU A 121 -4.47 4.22 -2.96
CA LEU A 121 -3.95 3.37 -4.05
C LEU A 121 -2.63 2.69 -3.66
N LEU A 122 -1.74 3.42 -2.99
CA LEU A 122 -0.47 2.85 -2.52
C LEU A 122 -0.69 1.76 -1.46
N ASN A 123 -1.61 1.96 -0.52
CA ASN A 123 -1.96 0.96 0.49
C ASN A 123 -2.55 -0.30 -0.16
N MET A 124 -3.49 -0.13 -1.10
CA MET A 124 -4.05 -1.23 -1.88
C MET A 124 -2.96 -1.97 -2.67
N ALA A 125 -2.08 -1.26 -3.37
CA ALA A 125 -0.99 -1.83 -4.13
C ALA A 125 0.02 -2.58 -3.24
N PHE A 126 0.28 -2.09 -2.02
CA PHE A 126 1.12 -2.78 -1.05
C PHE A 126 0.46 -4.09 -0.59
N ASN A 127 -0.85 -4.07 -0.34
CA ASN A 127 -1.60 -5.24 0.13
C ASN A 127 -1.71 -6.38 -0.89
N MET A 128 -2.02 -6.05 -2.16
CA MET A 128 -2.35 -7.05 -3.18
C MET A 128 -1.41 -7.05 -4.40
N GLY A 129 -0.37 -6.22 -4.37
CA GLY A 129 0.52 -5.96 -5.50
C GLY A 129 -0.06 -4.95 -6.49
N VAL A 130 0.84 -4.27 -7.23
CA VAL A 130 0.47 -3.31 -8.28
C VAL A 130 -0.35 -3.99 -9.38
N ASP A 131 0.00 -5.21 -9.77
CA ASP A 131 -0.76 -5.98 -10.77
C ASP A 131 -2.18 -6.30 -10.29
N GLY A 132 -2.36 -6.56 -8.99
CA GLY A 132 -3.67 -6.79 -8.38
C GLY A 132 -4.53 -5.54 -8.46
N LEU A 133 -3.98 -4.38 -8.05
CA LEU A 133 -4.68 -3.10 -8.12
C LEU A 133 -5.06 -2.72 -9.57
N LEU A 134 -4.18 -2.94 -10.54
CA LEU A 134 -4.45 -2.61 -11.95
C LEU A 134 -5.57 -3.44 -12.59
N ARG A 135 -6.02 -4.52 -11.93
CA ARG A 135 -7.21 -5.28 -12.35
C ARG A 135 -8.53 -4.58 -11.98
N PHE A 136 -8.50 -3.55 -11.12
CA PHE A 136 -9.68 -2.74 -10.76
C PHE A 136 -10.02 -1.73 -11.84
N LYS A 137 -10.14 -2.19 -13.10
CA LYS A 137 -10.29 -1.33 -14.29
C LYS A 137 -11.48 -0.37 -14.16
N ASN A 138 -12.61 -0.84 -13.66
CA ASN A 138 -13.81 -0.02 -13.48
C ASN A 138 -13.60 1.04 -12.39
N THR A 139 -13.04 0.67 -11.24
CA THR A 139 -12.74 1.61 -10.15
C THR A 139 -11.71 2.65 -10.58
N LEU A 140 -10.66 2.26 -11.31
CA LEU A 140 -9.66 3.17 -11.83
C LEU A 140 -10.24 4.11 -12.90
N ALA A 141 -11.17 3.64 -13.74
CA ALA A 141 -11.89 4.49 -14.68
C ALA A 141 -12.79 5.51 -13.96
N MET A 142 -13.52 5.08 -12.92
CA MET A 142 -14.30 6.00 -12.07
C MET A 142 -13.41 7.03 -11.39
N LEU A 143 -12.24 6.60 -10.89
CA LEU A 143 -11.27 7.48 -10.25
C LEU A 143 -10.70 8.51 -11.23
N ARG A 144 -10.38 8.09 -12.45
CA ARG A 144 -9.95 9.00 -13.52
C ARG A 144 -11.00 10.07 -13.79
N ALA A 145 -12.28 9.69 -13.89
CA ALA A 145 -13.37 10.64 -14.05
C ALA A 145 -13.47 11.61 -12.85
N ALA A 146 -13.40 11.10 -11.62
CA ALA A 146 -13.43 11.93 -10.42
C ALA A 146 -12.27 12.93 -10.34
N ILE A 147 -11.07 12.52 -10.76
CA ILE A 147 -9.89 13.39 -10.86
C ILE A 147 -10.14 14.50 -11.90
N SER A 148 -10.69 14.16 -13.08
CA SER A 148 -11.03 15.13 -14.11
C SER A 148 -12.06 16.15 -13.63
N ASP A 149 -13.12 15.69 -12.95
CA ASP A 149 -14.14 16.56 -12.34
C ASP A 149 -13.50 17.52 -11.33
N ALA A 150 -12.64 17.01 -10.44
CA ALA A 150 -11.98 17.83 -9.42
C ALA A 150 -11.06 18.90 -10.02
N VAL A 151 -10.34 18.59 -11.11
CA VAL A 151 -9.50 19.56 -11.83
C VAL A 151 -10.35 20.61 -12.54
N ALA A 152 -11.44 20.20 -13.20
CA ALA A 152 -12.34 21.13 -13.88
C ALA A 152 -12.99 22.12 -12.89
N ILE A 153 -13.44 21.62 -11.74
CA ILE A 153 -14.00 22.46 -10.67
C ILE A 153 -12.96 23.43 -10.12
N ARG A 154 -11.72 22.98 -9.86
CA ARG A 154 -10.65 23.89 -9.36
C ARG A 154 -10.37 25.02 -10.34
N ASN A 155 -10.32 24.74 -11.64
CA ASN A 155 -10.12 25.77 -12.65
C ASN A 155 -11.32 26.72 -12.79
N ALA A 156 -12.53 26.27 -12.45
CA ALA A 156 -13.75 27.09 -12.46
C ALA A 156 -13.96 27.87 -11.15
N ALA A 157 -13.46 27.37 -10.02
CA ALA A 157 -13.62 27.96 -8.69
C ALA A 157 -12.80 29.25 -8.48
N ASP A 158 -11.84 29.54 -9.37
CA ASP A 158 -11.24 30.88 -9.50
C ASP A 158 -12.26 31.95 -9.96
N ALA A 159 -13.50 31.56 -10.30
CA ALA A 159 -14.58 32.46 -10.75
C ALA A 159 -15.80 32.58 -9.81
N ALA A 160 -15.96 31.76 -8.76
CA ALA A 160 -17.11 31.90 -7.86
C ALA A 160 -16.89 31.29 -6.47
N ASN A 161 -17.19 32.09 -5.44
CA ASN A 161 -17.24 31.72 -4.03
C ASN A 161 -18.49 30.82 -3.80
N GLY A 162 -18.33 29.50 -3.74
CA GLY A 162 -19.47 28.58 -3.55
C GLY A 162 -19.08 27.16 -3.17
N CYS A 163 -19.70 26.67 -2.09
CA CYS A 163 -19.56 25.39 -1.40
C CYS A 163 -19.18 24.16 -2.24
N ARG A 164 -18.13 23.45 -1.79
CA ARG A 164 -17.56 22.22 -2.37
C ARG A 164 -18.47 21.01 -2.11
N GLU A 165 -19.14 20.52 -3.14
CA GLU A 165 -19.71 19.16 -3.20
C GLU A 165 -18.79 18.21 -4.00
N ASP A 166 -17.47 18.31 -3.79
CA ASP A 166 -16.45 17.49 -4.47
C ASP A 166 -16.47 16.00 -4.06
N HIS A 167 -17.26 15.64 -3.04
CA HIS A 167 -17.31 14.29 -2.47
C HIS A 167 -18.13 13.28 -3.29
N ALA A 168 -19.04 13.72 -4.15
CA ALA A 168 -19.97 12.79 -4.83
C ALA A 168 -19.27 11.84 -5.82
N SER A 169 -18.32 12.34 -6.63
CA SER A 169 -17.59 11.50 -7.58
C SER A 169 -16.64 10.51 -6.87
N TYR A 170 -15.96 10.93 -5.81
CA TYR A 170 -15.11 10.03 -5.02
C TYR A 170 -15.90 9.03 -4.17
N ALA A 171 -17.13 9.35 -3.76
CA ALA A 171 -18.03 8.39 -3.11
C ALA A 171 -18.32 7.19 -4.02
N ARG A 172 -18.56 7.41 -5.32
CA ARG A 172 -18.75 6.32 -6.29
C ARG A 172 -17.51 5.45 -6.44
N VAL A 173 -16.30 6.04 -6.39
CA VAL A 173 -15.04 5.28 -6.40
C VAL A 173 -14.96 4.39 -5.15
N ALA A 174 -15.26 4.95 -3.98
CA ALA A 174 -15.27 4.21 -2.72
C ALA A 174 -16.27 3.04 -2.74
N ASP A 175 -17.48 3.24 -3.27
CA ASP A 175 -18.46 2.17 -3.42
C ASP A 175 -17.96 1.08 -4.38
N GLY A 176 -17.31 1.49 -5.48
CA GLY A 176 -16.65 0.57 -6.41
C GLY A 176 -15.51 -0.23 -5.79
N MET A 177 -14.77 0.35 -4.82
CA MET A 177 -13.74 -0.38 -4.07
C MET A 177 -14.36 -1.48 -3.19
N LEU A 178 -15.47 -1.15 -2.50
CA LEU A 178 -16.16 -2.07 -1.59
C LEU A 178 -16.91 -3.18 -2.34
N ASN A 179 -17.36 -2.90 -3.57
CA ASN A 179 -17.95 -3.91 -4.45
C ASN A 179 -16.87 -4.76 -5.15
N SER A 180 -16.01 -5.42 -4.37
CA SER A 180 -14.93 -6.26 -4.90
C SER A 180 -14.64 -7.48 -4.02
N LEU A 181 -14.11 -8.54 -4.64
CA LEU A 181 -13.65 -9.72 -3.89
C LEU A 181 -12.57 -9.36 -2.88
N TRP A 182 -11.69 -8.42 -3.23
CA TRP A 182 -10.66 -7.91 -2.32
C TRP A 182 -11.26 -7.34 -1.05
N ALA A 183 -12.33 -6.53 -1.14
CA ALA A 183 -12.98 -5.96 0.03
C ALA A 183 -13.50 -7.05 0.97
N ASN A 184 -14.07 -8.12 0.41
CA ASN A 184 -14.50 -9.28 1.19
C ASN A 184 -13.33 -10.02 1.86
N GLN A 185 -12.14 -10.03 1.25
CA GLN A 185 -10.95 -10.69 1.77
C GLN A 185 -10.28 -9.91 2.91
N VAL A 186 -10.26 -8.58 2.84
CA VAL A 186 -9.54 -7.74 3.81
C VAL A 186 -10.45 -7.05 4.84
N GLY A 187 -11.77 -7.07 4.62
CA GLY A 187 -12.78 -6.59 5.55
C GLY A 187 -12.55 -5.14 5.96
N ARG A 188 -12.37 -4.91 7.27
CA ARG A 188 -12.21 -3.57 7.87
C ARG A 188 -11.17 -2.68 7.20
N ARG A 189 -10.11 -3.27 6.61
CA ARG A 189 -9.11 -2.50 5.84
C ARG A 189 -9.74 -1.83 4.61
N ALA A 190 -10.61 -2.54 3.89
CA ALA A 190 -11.29 -1.98 2.73
C ALA A 190 -12.28 -0.89 3.13
N ASP A 191 -13.02 -1.07 4.23
CA ASP A 191 -13.95 -0.06 4.76
C ASP A 191 -13.22 1.25 5.10
N GLU A 192 -12.07 1.14 5.78
CA GLU A 192 -11.24 2.28 6.14
C GLU A 192 -10.73 3.02 4.90
N LEU A 193 -10.15 2.28 3.94
CA LEU A 193 -9.61 2.86 2.71
C LEU A 193 -10.70 3.46 1.82
N ALA A 194 -11.89 2.86 1.77
CA ALA A 194 -13.02 3.42 1.04
C ALA A 194 -13.51 4.73 1.67
N ARG A 195 -13.53 4.84 3.01
CA ARG A 195 -13.82 6.10 3.68
C ARG A 195 -12.78 7.16 3.37
N GLN A 196 -11.50 6.82 3.44
CA GLN A 196 -10.39 7.72 3.08
C GLN A 196 -10.47 8.17 1.61
N MET A 197 -10.87 7.28 0.69
CA MET A 197 -11.14 7.64 -0.70
C MET A 197 -12.31 8.62 -0.81
N ARG A 198 -13.39 8.41 -0.06
CA ARG A 198 -14.57 9.28 -0.07
C ARG A 198 -14.27 10.67 0.49
N THR A 199 -13.62 10.76 1.64
CA THR A 199 -13.40 12.03 2.37
C THR A 199 -12.15 12.77 1.94
N GLY A 200 -11.13 12.07 1.44
CA GLY A 200 -9.82 12.65 1.19
C GLY A 200 -9.05 12.97 2.47
N ALA A 201 -9.35 12.28 3.59
CA ALA A 201 -8.70 12.48 4.87
C ALA A 201 -8.42 11.16 5.58
N TYR A 202 -7.38 11.15 6.40
CA TYR A 202 -7.10 10.07 7.36
C TYR A 202 -8.14 10.09 8.49
N LEU A 203 -8.47 8.90 9.00
CA LEU A 203 -9.36 8.70 10.15
C LEU A 203 -8.55 8.38 11.41
#